data_AF-A0A212FBM4-F1
#
_entry.id   AF-A0A212FBM4-F1
#
_cell.length_a   1.000
_cell.length_b   1.000
_cell.length_c   1.000
_cell.angle_alpha   90.00
_cell.angle_beta   90.00
_cell.angle_gamma   90.00
#
_symmetry.space_group_name_H-M   'P 1'
#
loop_
_entity.id
_entity.type
_entity.pdbx_description
1 polymer ?
#
loop_
_entity_poly.entity_id
_entity_poly.type
_entity_poly.pdbx_seq_one_letter_code
_entity_poly.pdbx_strand_id
1 'polypeptide(L)'
;MPKLSENYFLRKYYLETNQVPTQTTMKERMSAPLAHVYFKSMPPKLKILAGLEPPMKGGGSDWYMPPDDLLKGRAVMKPLKKKFLSQLGFDGIDYFGQRILENHQKEMEEEKVRFILENDNNWKISIEKNCRQKFEEASKEHARQNTTKIQNAFQEFTTLYMTSITRIEQMIMEASAKQIRCGQEETFNKMSSKLETLVKHQATMLYDEYTIKRRLY
;
A
#
# COMPACT_ATOMS: atom_id res chain seq x y z
N MET A 1 -9.24 -39.62 -29.40
CA MET A 1 -9.95 -39.35 -28.14
C MET A 1 -10.96 -40.48 -27.90
N PRO A 2 -10.77 -41.36 -26.90
CA PRO A 2 -11.78 -42.37 -26.59
C PRO A 2 -13.06 -41.67 -26.09
N LYS A 3 -14.21 -41.93 -26.73
CA LYS A 3 -15.51 -41.40 -26.30
C LYS A 3 -15.85 -41.98 -24.92
N LEU A 4 -15.67 -41.17 -23.87
CA LEU A 4 -16.13 -41.51 -22.51
C LEU A 4 -17.66 -41.68 -22.52
N SER A 5 -18.19 -42.58 -21.69
CA SER A 5 -19.64 -42.86 -21.69
C SER A 5 -20.43 -41.68 -21.13
N GLU A 6 -21.68 -41.54 -21.56
CA GLU A 6 -22.61 -40.47 -21.15
C GLU A 6 -22.77 -40.40 -19.62
N ASN A 7 -22.68 -41.54 -18.94
CA ASN A 7 -22.72 -41.64 -17.47
C ASN A 7 -21.53 -40.98 -16.76
N TYR A 8 -20.37 -40.85 -17.42
CA TYR A 8 -19.20 -40.17 -16.86
C TYR A 8 -19.45 -38.66 -16.73
N PHE A 9 -20.03 -38.05 -17.76
CA PHE A 9 -20.33 -36.61 -17.76
C PHE A 9 -21.43 -36.26 -16.75
N LEU A 10 -22.47 -37.10 -16.65
CA LEU A 10 -23.53 -36.93 -15.65
C LEU A 10 -22.97 -37.04 -14.22
N ARG A 11 -22.09 -38.02 -13.95
CA ARG A 11 -21.47 -38.16 -12.62
C ARG A 11 -20.59 -36.95 -12.28
N LYS A 12 -19.80 -36.46 -13.23
CA LYS A 12 -18.98 -35.25 -13.04
C LYS A 12 -19.84 -34.03 -12.73
N TYR A 13 -20.92 -33.83 -13.49
CA TYR A 13 -21.87 -32.74 -13.26
C TYR A 13 -22.52 -32.81 -11.86
N TYR A 14 -22.97 -33.99 -11.43
CA TYR A 14 -23.58 -34.15 -10.10
C TYR A 14 -22.59 -34.01 -8.94
N LEU A 15 -21.33 -34.37 -9.16
CA LEU A 15 -20.24 -34.13 -8.20
C LEU A 15 -19.93 -32.63 -8.06
N GLU A 16 -19.86 -31.90 -9.18
CA GLU A 16 -19.58 -30.46 -9.18
C GLU A 16 -20.75 -29.65 -8.59
N THR A 17 -21.99 -30.11 -8.78
CA THR A 17 -23.21 -29.42 -8.29
C THR A 17 -23.69 -29.89 -6.92
N ASN A 18 -23.02 -30.88 -6.30
CA ASN A 18 -23.40 -31.49 -5.01
C ASN A 18 -24.86 -31.99 -4.92
N GLN A 19 -25.51 -32.26 -6.06
CA GLN A 19 -26.92 -32.66 -6.08
C GLN A 19 -27.14 -34.13 -5.68
N VAL A 20 -26.11 -34.98 -5.84
CA VAL A 20 -26.16 -36.39 -5.45
C VAL A 20 -25.07 -36.65 -4.41
N PRO A 21 -25.43 -37.07 -3.18
CA PRO A 21 -24.44 -37.32 -2.15
C PRO A 21 -23.55 -38.51 -2.54
N THR A 22 -22.25 -38.40 -2.27
CA THR A 22 -21.31 -39.49 -2.54
C THR A 22 -21.48 -40.63 -1.53
N GLN A 23 -20.99 -41.83 -1.86
CA GLN A 23 -21.04 -42.98 -0.96
C GLN A 23 -20.44 -42.66 0.43
N THR A 24 -19.35 -41.89 0.46
CA THR A 24 -18.68 -41.45 1.68
C THR A 24 -19.60 -40.54 2.49
N THR A 25 -20.18 -39.52 1.84
CA THR A 25 -21.11 -38.58 2.48
C THR A 25 -22.34 -39.28 3.06
N MET A 26 -22.88 -40.28 2.36
CA MET A 26 -24.01 -41.06 2.85
C MET A 26 -23.65 -41.95 4.05
N LYS A 27 -22.47 -42.57 4.06
CA LYS A 27 -21.99 -43.40 5.19
C LYS A 27 -21.63 -42.57 6.42
N GLU A 28 -21.20 -41.32 6.23
CA GLU A 28 -20.87 -40.40 7.32
C GLU A 28 -22.13 -39.78 7.93
N ARG A 29 -23.13 -39.43 7.11
CA ARG A 29 -24.36 -38.79 7.59
C ARG A 29 -25.46 -39.77 7.99
N MET A 30 -25.49 -40.95 7.40
CA MET A 30 -26.40 -42.04 7.78
C MET A 30 -25.57 -43.10 8.48
N SER A 31 -26.01 -43.57 9.64
CA SER A 31 -25.34 -44.68 10.33
C SER A 31 -25.14 -45.86 9.37
N ALA A 32 -24.00 -46.56 9.48
CA ALA A 32 -23.61 -47.61 8.53
C ALA A 32 -24.72 -48.65 8.19
N PRO A 33 -25.56 -49.10 9.14
CA PRO A 33 -26.67 -49.99 8.83
C PRO A 33 -27.77 -49.34 7.98
N LEU A 34 -28.06 -48.06 8.23
CA LEU A 34 -29.09 -47.30 7.51
C LEU A 34 -28.63 -46.95 6.08
N ALA A 35 -27.36 -46.60 5.92
CA ALA A 35 -26.75 -46.42 4.60
C ALA A 35 -26.82 -47.71 3.77
N HIS A 36 -26.61 -48.88 4.40
CA HIS A 36 -26.67 -50.17 3.71
C HIS A 36 -28.09 -50.51 3.20
N VAL A 37 -29.12 -50.26 4.01
CA VAL A 37 -30.52 -50.44 3.60
C VAL A 37 -30.87 -49.48 2.45
N TYR A 38 -30.41 -48.23 2.53
CA TYR A 38 -30.63 -47.22 1.48
C TYR A 38 -29.97 -47.58 0.15
N PHE A 39 -28.72 -48.07 0.17
CA PHE A 39 -28.05 -48.54 -1.04
C PHE A 39 -28.71 -49.79 -1.65
N LYS A 40 -29.35 -50.61 -0.82
CA LYS A 40 -30.05 -51.81 -1.29
C LYS A 40 -31.40 -51.48 -1.95
N SER A 41 -32.11 -50.46 -1.48
CA SER A 41 -33.40 -50.02 -2.02
C SER A 41 -33.29 -49.07 -3.23
N MET A 42 -32.11 -48.55 -3.52
CA MET A 42 -31.88 -47.64 -4.65
C MET A 42 -32.04 -48.36 -6.02
N PRO A 43 -32.70 -47.74 -7.02
CA PRO A 43 -32.83 -48.33 -8.36
C PRO A 43 -31.48 -48.39 -9.09
N PRO A 44 -31.25 -49.40 -9.97
CA PRO A 44 -29.94 -49.66 -10.59
C PRO A 44 -29.32 -48.47 -11.33
N LYS A 45 -30.15 -47.62 -11.98
CA LYS A 45 -29.68 -46.41 -12.66
C LYS A 45 -29.03 -45.39 -11.72
N LEU A 46 -29.56 -45.26 -10.50
CA LEU A 46 -29.02 -44.33 -9.49
C LEU A 46 -27.78 -44.90 -8.80
N LYS A 47 -27.65 -46.23 -8.69
CA LYS A 47 -26.43 -46.88 -8.16
C LYS A 47 -25.19 -46.55 -8.99
N ILE A 48 -25.34 -46.50 -10.32
CA ILE A 48 -24.25 -46.14 -11.24
C ILE A 48 -23.83 -44.67 -11.04
N LEU A 49 -24.80 -43.75 -10.85
CA LEU A 49 -24.53 -42.33 -10.63
C LEU A 49 -23.89 -42.07 -9.25
N ALA A 50 -24.36 -42.75 -8.20
CA ALA A 50 -23.79 -42.69 -6.85
C ALA A 50 -22.44 -43.43 -6.72
N GLY A 51 -22.00 -44.13 -7.77
CA GLY A 51 -20.71 -44.85 -7.82
C GLY A 51 -20.68 -46.18 -7.07
N LEU A 52 -21.84 -46.80 -6.82
CA LEU A 52 -21.98 -48.08 -6.11
C LEU A 52 -21.73 -49.30 -7.01
N GLU A 53 -22.00 -49.19 -8.31
CA GLU A 53 -21.73 -50.24 -9.30
C GLU A 53 -20.82 -49.68 -10.40
N PRO A 54 -19.66 -50.30 -10.69
CA PRO A 54 -18.92 -49.94 -11.88
C PRO A 54 -19.76 -50.30 -13.11
N PRO A 55 -19.77 -49.49 -14.18
CA PRO A 55 -20.36 -49.93 -15.44
C PRO A 55 -19.58 -51.17 -15.87
N MET A 56 -20.20 -52.35 -15.84
CA MET A 56 -19.60 -53.57 -16.38
C MET A 56 -19.49 -53.44 -17.91
N LYS A 57 -18.46 -52.72 -18.36
CA LYS A 57 -17.80 -53.04 -19.62
C LYS A 57 -16.89 -54.20 -19.27
N GLY A 58 -17.22 -55.39 -19.75
CA GLY A 58 -16.37 -56.56 -19.63
C GLY A 58 -14.92 -56.19 -19.96
N GLY A 59 -14.00 -56.55 -19.06
CA GLY A 59 -12.58 -56.38 -19.31
C GLY A 59 -12.23 -57.12 -20.58
N GLY A 60 -11.91 -56.37 -21.63
CA GLY A 60 -11.18 -56.89 -22.77
C GLY A 60 -9.90 -57.51 -22.23
N SER A 61 -9.69 -58.78 -22.55
CA SER A 61 -8.48 -59.54 -22.24
C SER A 61 -7.27 -58.72 -22.67
N ASP A 62 -6.44 -58.26 -21.74
CA ASP A 62 -5.09 -57.81 -22.05
C ASP A 62 -4.23 -57.73 -20.76
N TRP A 63 -3.38 -58.75 -20.63
CA TRP A 63 -2.02 -58.81 -20.06
C TRP A 63 -1.79 -58.60 -18.55
N TYR A 64 -2.16 -59.60 -17.76
CA TYR A 64 -1.29 -60.14 -16.71
C TYR A 64 -1.65 -61.61 -16.48
N MET A 65 -0.67 -62.52 -16.60
CA MET A 65 -0.85 -63.94 -16.33
C MET A 65 0.17 -64.37 -15.27
N PRO A 66 -0.27 -64.97 -14.14
CA PRO A 66 0.65 -65.44 -13.11
C PRO A 66 1.63 -66.49 -13.65
N PRO A 67 2.86 -66.56 -13.14
CA PRO A 67 3.89 -67.50 -13.62
C PRO A 67 3.46 -68.98 -13.60
N ASP A 68 2.57 -69.35 -12.68
CA ASP A 68 2.07 -70.71 -12.51
C ASP A 68 1.22 -71.20 -13.70
N ASP A 69 0.56 -70.29 -14.41
CA ASP A 69 -0.28 -70.63 -15.57
C ASP A 69 0.55 -70.77 -16.87
N LEU A 70 1.76 -70.19 -16.90
CA LEU A 70 2.72 -70.31 -18.01
C LEU A 70 3.32 -71.71 -18.10
N LEU A 71 3.47 -72.38 -16.96
CA LEU A 71 4.11 -73.70 -16.84
C LEU A 71 3.16 -74.88 -17.14
N LYS A 72 1.83 -74.67 -17.17
CA LYS A 72 0.82 -75.73 -17.42
C LYS A 72 0.54 -76.03 -18.89
N GLY A 73 1.40 -75.56 -19.81
CA GLY A 73 1.56 -76.22 -21.11
C GLY A 73 0.59 -75.86 -22.24
N ARG A 74 -0.09 -74.70 -22.20
CA ARG A 74 -0.73 -74.12 -23.39
C ARG A 74 -0.55 -72.60 -23.48
N ALA A 75 0.70 -72.15 -23.41
CA ALA A 75 1.04 -70.78 -23.77
C ALA A 75 1.19 -70.67 -25.29
N VAL A 76 0.08 -70.47 -26.01
CA VAL A 76 0.17 -69.99 -27.40
C VAL A 76 0.44 -68.50 -27.33
N MET A 77 1.73 -68.12 -27.28
CA MET A 77 2.12 -66.73 -27.48
C MET A 77 1.70 -66.32 -28.90
N LYS A 78 0.64 -65.52 -29.01
CA LYS A 78 0.26 -64.95 -30.29
C LYS A 78 1.36 -64.00 -30.73
N PRO A 79 1.84 -64.08 -31.99
CA PRO A 79 2.85 -63.15 -32.47
C PRO A 79 2.37 -61.71 -32.27
N LEU A 80 3.23 -60.90 -31.65
CA LEU A 80 3.01 -59.47 -31.47
C LEU A 80 2.59 -58.87 -32.82
N LYS A 81 1.50 -58.11 -32.82
CA LYS A 81 1.01 -57.48 -34.06
C LYS A 81 2.17 -56.69 -34.67
N LYS A 82 2.40 -56.85 -35.98
CA LYS A 82 3.51 -56.25 -36.74
C LYS A 82 3.66 -54.73 -36.47
N LYS A 83 2.55 -54.06 -36.14
CA LYS A 83 2.45 -52.65 -35.73
C LYS A 83 3.28 -52.27 -34.49
N PHE A 84 3.45 -53.20 -33.55
CA PHE A 84 4.26 -52.99 -32.34
C PHE A 84 5.73 -53.35 -32.57
N LEU A 85 6.01 -54.31 -33.46
CA LEU A 85 7.38 -54.63 -33.88
C LEU A 85 7.96 -53.54 -34.79
N SER A 86 7.13 -52.88 -35.63
CA SER A 86 7.56 -51.73 -36.43
C SER A 86 7.89 -50.50 -35.59
N GLN A 87 7.38 -50.40 -34.36
CA GLN A 87 7.76 -49.35 -33.40
C GLN A 87 9.13 -49.59 -32.74
N LEU A 88 9.72 -50.79 -32.89
CA LEU A 88 11.10 -51.09 -32.48
C LEU A 88 12.11 -50.86 -33.61
N GLY A 89 11.64 -50.53 -34.83
CA GLY A 89 12.49 -50.17 -35.96
C GLY A 89 12.86 -48.68 -35.97
N PHE A 90 13.63 -48.27 -36.99
CA PHE A 90 14.07 -46.88 -37.18
C PHE A 90 12.91 -45.87 -37.12
N ASP A 91 11.77 -46.16 -37.76
CA ASP A 91 10.59 -45.28 -37.76
C ASP A 91 10.00 -45.05 -36.36
N GLY A 92 10.08 -46.06 -35.49
CA GLY A 92 9.63 -45.94 -34.10
C GLY A 92 10.59 -45.09 -33.27
N ILE A 93 11.91 -45.28 -33.45
CA ILE A 93 12.94 -44.46 -32.81
C ILE A 93 12.79 -42.99 -33.24
N ASP A 94 12.56 -42.74 -34.53
CA ASP A 94 12.35 -41.39 -35.06
C ASP A 94 11.08 -40.74 -34.49
N TYR A 95 9.96 -41.48 -34.45
CA TYR A 95 8.71 -41.00 -33.84
C TYR A 95 8.87 -40.62 -32.36
N PHE A 96 9.50 -41.48 -31.56
CA PHE A 96 9.74 -41.17 -30.14
C PHE A 96 10.78 -40.08 -29.95
N GLY A 97 11.82 -40.03 -30.80
CA GLY A 97 12.83 -38.97 -30.80
C GLY A 97 12.22 -37.61 -31.08
N GLN A 98 11.38 -37.51 -32.11
CA GLN A 98 10.66 -36.28 -32.45
C GLN A 98 9.73 -35.83 -31.32
N ARG A 99 8.99 -36.77 -30.72
CA ARG A 99 8.10 -36.46 -29.58
C ARG A 99 8.86 -36.02 -28.32
N ILE A 100 10.03 -36.60 -28.05
CA ILE A 100 10.90 -36.16 -26.94
C ILE A 100 11.42 -34.74 -27.22
N LEU A 101 11.85 -34.47 -28.46
CA LEU A 101 12.31 -33.14 -28.87
C LEU A 101 11.20 -32.08 -28.72
N GLU A 102 9.99 -32.37 -29.19
CA GLU A 102 8.83 -31.49 -29.08
C GLU A 102 8.48 -31.20 -27.62
N ASN A 103 8.48 -32.23 -26.76
CA ASN A 103 8.25 -32.05 -25.32
C ASN A 103 9.34 -31.18 -24.69
N HIS A 104 10.61 -31.43 -25.00
CA HIS A 104 11.72 -30.66 -24.46
C HIS A 104 11.66 -29.19 -24.91
N GLN A 105 11.34 -28.93 -26.18
CA GLN A 105 11.14 -27.56 -26.69
C GLN A 105 10.00 -26.84 -25.98
N LYS A 106 8.90 -27.55 -25.69
CA LYS A 106 7.77 -26.98 -24.94
C LYS A 106 8.17 -26.64 -23.50
N GLU A 107 8.88 -27.53 -22.83
CA GLU A 107 9.37 -27.30 -21.46
C GLU A 107 10.35 -26.12 -21.39
N MET A 108 11.26 -26.01 -22.36
CA MET A 108 12.19 -24.88 -22.48
C MET A 108 11.46 -23.55 -22.68
N GLU A 109 10.40 -23.51 -23.50
CA GLU A 109 9.63 -22.28 -23.70
C GLU A 109 8.82 -21.92 -22.45
N GLU A 110 8.26 -22.91 -21.75
CA GLU A 110 7.57 -22.69 -20.47
C GLU A 110 8.53 -22.20 -19.37
N GLU A 111 9.76 -22.72 -19.31
CA GLU A 111 10.80 -22.25 -18.39
C GLU A 111 11.22 -20.82 -18.71
N LYS A 112 11.45 -20.51 -19.99
CA LYS A 112 11.77 -19.15 -20.44
C LYS A 112 10.68 -18.15 -20.07
N VAL A 113 9.40 -18.49 -20.29
CA VAL A 113 8.28 -17.62 -19.90
C VAL A 113 8.23 -17.43 -18.39
N ARG A 114 8.41 -18.48 -17.60
CA ARG A 114 8.45 -18.38 -16.13
C ARG A 114 9.60 -17.50 -15.65
N PHE A 115 10.79 -17.67 -16.21
CA PHE A 115 11.96 -16.88 -15.85
C PHE A 115 11.81 -15.39 -16.19
N ILE A 116 11.19 -15.07 -17.33
CA ILE A 116 10.88 -13.68 -17.70
C ILE A 116 9.88 -13.09 -16.70
N LEU A 117 8.80 -13.81 -16.37
CA LEU A 117 7.79 -13.35 -15.40
C LEU A 117 8.37 -13.13 -14.00
N GLU A 118 9.25 -14.02 -13.54
CA GLU A 118 9.92 -13.87 -12.25
C GLU A 118 10.84 -12.65 -12.24
N ASN A 119 11.62 -12.44 -13.30
CA ASN A 119 12.45 -11.25 -13.43
C ASN A 119 11.64 -9.97 -13.49
N ASP A 120 10.55 -9.93 -14.25
CA ASP A 120 9.66 -8.76 -14.32
C ASP A 120 9.07 -8.43 -12.95
N ASN A 121 8.67 -9.45 -12.19
CA ASN A 121 8.17 -9.27 -10.83
C ASN A 121 9.27 -8.74 -9.89
N ASN A 122 10.48 -9.30 -9.97
CA ASN A 122 11.63 -8.83 -9.19
C ASN A 122 12.00 -7.38 -9.53
N TRP A 123 11.98 -7.02 -10.82
CA TRP A 123 12.21 -5.66 -11.28
C TRP A 123 11.14 -4.71 -10.78
N LYS A 124 9.85 -5.11 -10.84
CA LYS A 124 8.76 -4.31 -10.31
C LYS A 124 8.93 -4.03 -8.82
N ILE A 125 9.23 -5.05 -8.02
CA ILE A 125 9.49 -4.91 -6.58
C ILE A 125 10.68 -3.98 -6.32
N SER A 126 11.76 -4.13 -7.09
CA SER A 126 12.95 -3.29 -6.98
C SER A 126 12.65 -1.81 -7.30
N ILE A 127 11.89 -1.56 -8.37
CA ILE A 127 11.46 -0.22 -8.77
C ILE A 127 10.56 0.40 -7.70
N GLU A 128 9.54 -0.34 -7.22
CA GLU A 128 8.65 0.14 -6.17
C GLU A 128 9.41 0.51 -4.88
N LYS A 129 10.37 -0.33 -4.48
CA LYS A 129 11.24 -0.07 -3.33
C LYS A 129 12.08 1.19 -3.54
N ASN A 130 12.69 1.36 -4.71
CA ASN A 130 13.49 2.55 -5.03
C ASN A 130 12.63 3.83 -5.08
N CYS A 131 11.45 3.76 -5.68
CA CYS A 131 10.50 4.88 -5.70
C CYS A 131 10.08 5.29 -4.30
N ARG A 132 9.76 4.31 -3.44
CA ARG A 132 9.41 4.56 -2.04
C ARG A 132 10.56 5.20 -1.27
N GLN A 133 11.77 4.68 -1.43
CA GLN A 133 12.95 5.24 -0.79
C GLN A 133 13.18 6.70 -1.23
N LYS A 134 13.15 6.99 -2.53
CA LYS A 134 13.29 8.36 -3.04
C LYS A 134 12.19 9.29 -2.54
N PHE A 135 10.97 8.80 -2.45
CA PHE A 135 9.86 9.57 -1.89
C PHE A 135 10.10 9.91 -0.40
N GLU A 136 10.52 8.93 0.40
CA GLU A 136 10.82 9.14 1.82
C GLU A 136 11.99 10.12 2.02
N GLU A 137 13.05 10.01 1.21
CA GLU A 137 14.19 10.94 1.22
C GLU A 137 13.77 12.36 0.84
N ALA A 138 13.02 12.51 -0.26
CA ALA A 138 12.51 13.81 -0.70
C ALA A 138 11.57 14.44 0.34
N SER A 139 10.68 13.64 0.93
CA SER A 139 9.76 14.09 1.99
C SER A 139 10.53 14.61 3.21
N LYS A 140 11.56 13.88 3.67
CA LYS A 140 12.43 14.30 4.78
C LYS A 140 13.18 15.60 4.45
N GLU A 141 13.73 15.72 3.26
CA GLU A 141 14.45 16.93 2.86
C GLU A 141 13.51 18.14 2.75
N HIS A 142 12.32 17.97 2.16
CA HIS A 142 11.31 19.03 2.11
C HIS A 142 10.82 19.43 3.50
N ALA A 143 10.63 18.48 4.41
CA ALA A 143 10.29 18.78 5.80
C ALA A 143 11.39 19.62 6.47
N ARG A 144 12.67 19.24 6.30
CA ARG A 144 13.82 19.99 6.82
C ARG A 144 13.86 21.41 6.25
N GLN A 145 13.72 21.56 4.93
CA GLN A 145 13.70 22.86 4.28
C GLN A 145 12.55 23.75 4.75
N ASN A 146 11.36 23.17 4.95
CA ASN A 146 10.21 23.90 5.49
C ASN A 146 10.48 24.37 6.92
N THR A 147 11.03 23.51 7.78
CA THR A 147 11.44 23.91 9.14
C THR A 147 12.44 25.05 9.12
N THR A 148 13.47 24.99 8.28
CA THR A 148 14.46 26.08 8.13
C THR A 148 13.81 27.37 7.65
N LYS A 149 12.92 27.31 6.65
CA LYS A 149 12.19 28.49 6.16
C LYS A 149 11.33 29.13 7.25
N ILE A 150 10.64 28.31 8.05
CA ILE A 150 9.83 28.78 9.17
C ILE A 150 10.72 29.46 10.21
N GLN A 151 11.84 28.85 10.59
CA GLN A 151 12.79 29.44 11.54
C GLN A 151 13.34 30.78 11.04
N ASN A 152 13.73 30.87 9.78
CA ASN A 152 14.21 32.11 9.18
C ASN A 152 13.11 33.19 9.18
N ALA A 153 11.88 32.83 8.80
CA ALA A 153 10.75 33.77 8.84
C ALA A 153 10.47 34.28 10.26
N PHE A 154 10.61 33.42 11.28
CA PHE A 154 10.49 33.85 12.69
C PHE A 154 11.61 34.80 13.11
N GLN A 155 12.84 34.55 12.68
CA GLN A 155 13.97 35.44 12.94
C GLN A 155 13.75 36.81 12.29
N GLU A 156 13.39 36.84 11.01
CA GLU A 156 13.06 38.06 10.28
C GLU A 156 11.92 38.83 10.95
N PHE A 157 10.84 38.14 11.32
CA PHE A 157 9.73 38.74 12.05
C PHE A 157 10.17 39.33 13.38
N THR A 158 11.00 38.62 14.14
CA THR A 158 11.51 39.09 15.43
C THR A 158 12.36 40.34 15.26
N THR A 159 13.24 40.38 14.25
CA THR A 159 14.05 41.56 13.93
C THR A 159 13.17 42.76 13.54
N LEU A 160 12.17 42.56 12.68
CA LEU A 160 11.23 43.60 12.27
C LEU A 160 10.43 44.13 13.47
N TYR A 161 9.95 43.22 14.32
CA TYR A 161 9.19 43.55 15.51
C TYR A 161 10.01 44.37 16.50
N MET A 162 11.23 43.93 16.84
CA MET A 162 12.15 44.65 17.72
C MET A 162 12.47 46.04 17.15
N THR A 163 12.82 46.13 15.87
CA THR A 163 13.12 47.41 15.21
C THR A 163 11.93 48.37 15.28
N SER A 164 10.71 47.85 15.09
CA SER A 164 9.48 48.64 15.16
C SER A 164 9.21 49.14 16.57
N ILE A 165 9.39 48.28 17.59
CA ILE A 165 9.25 48.69 19.00
C ILE A 165 10.26 49.76 19.37
N THR A 166 11.55 49.54 19.08
CA THR A 166 12.60 50.51 19.39
C THR A 166 12.32 51.85 18.74
N ARG A 167 11.79 51.86 17.51
CA ARG A 167 11.39 53.09 16.83
C ARG A 167 10.22 53.79 17.53
N ILE A 168 9.22 53.04 17.98
CA ILE A 168 8.08 53.61 18.74
C ILE A 168 8.58 54.18 20.08
N GLU A 169 9.43 53.45 20.80
CA GLU A 169 10.03 53.91 22.05
C GLU A 169 10.80 55.20 21.85
N GLN A 170 11.62 55.29 20.79
CA GLN A 170 12.35 56.50 20.46
C GLN A 170 11.40 57.67 20.17
N MET A 171 10.34 57.45 19.39
CA MET A 171 9.33 58.49 19.11
C MET A 171 8.65 58.99 20.39
N ILE A 172 8.34 58.09 21.33
CA ILE A 172 7.74 58.44 22.63
C ILE A 172 8.72 59.25 23.48
N MET A 173 10.00 58.85 23.53
CA MET A 173 11.04 59.59 24.25
C MET A 173 11.25 60.98 23.67
N GLU A 174 11.33 61.11 22.35
CA GLU A 174 11.48 62.39 21.65
C GLU A 174 10.28 63.31 21.91
N ALA A 175 9.05 62.79 21.84
CA ALA A 175 7.84 63.54 22.14
C ALA A 175 7.80 64.01 23.60
N SER A 176 8.19 63.14 24.55
CA SER A 176 8.27 63.47 25.98
C SER A 176 9.31 64.57 26.25
N ALA A 177 10.49 64.44 25.65
CA ALA A 177 11.56 65.43 25.77
C ALA A 177 11.14 66.79 25.21
N LYS A 178 10.43 66.80 24.07
CA LYS A 178 9.87 68.02 23.49
C LYS A 178 8.84 68.67 24.43
N GLN A 179 7.95 67.88 25.01
CA GLN A 179 6.94 68.39 25.95
C GLN A 179 7.57 68.99 27.21
N ILE A 180 8.61 68.35 27.76
CA ILE A 180 9.37 68.89 28.89
C ILE A 180 10.00 70.24 28.54
N ARG A 181 10.63 70.36 27.37
CA ARG A 181 11.22 71.63 26.90
C ARG A 181 10.19 72.73 26.76
N CYS A 182 9.04 72.45 26.12
CA CYS A 182 7.95 73.42 26.02
C CYS A 182 7.45 73.85 27.41
N GLY A 183 7.29 72.92 28.35
CA GLY A 183 6.89 73.24 29.73
C GLY A 183 7.93 74.10 30.47
N GLN A 184 9.23 73.84 30.26
CA GLN A 184 10.32 74.66 30.81
C GLN A 184 10.30 76.08 30.23
N GLU A 185 10.14 76.22 28.92
CA GLU A 185 10.04 77.53 28.24
C GLU A 185 8.81 78.32 28.72
N GLU A 186 7.65 77.68 28.81
CA GLU A 186 6.44 78.31 29.35
C GLU A 186 6.62 78.79 30.80
N THR A 187 7.26 77.95 31.63
CA THR A 187 7.52 78.29 33.04
C THR A 187 8.52 79.43 33.15
N PHE A 188 9.58 79.41 32.34
CA PHE A 188 10.55 80.49 32.25
C PHE A 188 9.90 81.81 31.82
N ASN A 189 9.07 81.79 30.77
CA ASN A 189 8.35 82.96 30.30
C ASN A 189 7.39 83.53 31.36
N LYS A 190 6.66 82.65 32.07
CA LYS A 190 5.81 83.05 33.21
C LYS A 190 6.61 83.70 34.34
N MET A 191 7.75 83.11 34.72
CA MET A 191 8.63 83.68 35.74
C MET A 191 9.24 85.00 35.31
N SER A 192 9.69 85.12 34.07
CA SER A 192 10.25 86.36 33.52
C SER A 192 9.23 87.49 33.50
N SER A 193 8.00 87.21 33.06
CA SER A 193 6.89 88.20 33.10
C SER A 193 6.53 88.61 34.53
N LYS A 194 6.51 87.65 35.47
CA LYS A 194 6.30 87.94 36.89
C LYS A 194 7.44 88.78 37.49
N LEU A 195 8.68 88.50 37.14
CA LEU A 195 9.83 89.30 37.57
C LEU A 195 9.72 90.74 37.03
N GLU A 196 9.40 90.89 35.75
CA GLU A 196 9.24 92.21 35.11
C GLU A 196 8.17 93.05 35.80
N THR A 197 7.02 92.46 36.12
CA THR A 197 5.93 93.13 36.86
C THR A 197 6.36 93.52 38.29
N LEU A 198 7.07 92.64 39.00
CA LEU A 198 7.59 92.94 40.34
C LEU A 198 8.64 94.05 40.32
N VAL A 199 9.56 94.05 39.36
CA VAL A 199 10.58 95.10 39.19
C VAL A 199 9.93 96.43 38.86
N LYS A 200 8.94 96.46 37.95
CA LYS A 200 8.15 97.66 37.66
C LYS A 200 7.46 98.20 38.92
N HIS A 201 6.82 97.32 39.69
CA HIS A 201 6.16 97.71 40.92
C HIS A 201 7.14 98.27 41.97
N GLN A 202 8.29 97.62 42.14
CA GLN A 202 9.33 98.09 43.06
C GLN A 202 9.91 99.45 42.62
N ALA A 203 10.13 99.64 41.31
CA ALA A 203 10.59 100.92 40.77
C ALA A 203 9.56 102.04 41.00
N THR A 204 8.26 101.78 40.79
CA THR A 204 7.19 102.74 41.08
C THR A 204 7.13 103.09 42.57
N MET A 205 7.23 102.10 43.46
CA MET A 205 7.23 102.33 44.91
C MET A 205 8.41 103.19 45.36
N LEU A 206 9.61 102.93 44.84
CA LEU A 206 10.81 103.74 45.14
C LEU A 206 10.69 105.18 44.61
N TYR A 207 10.12 105.35 43.42
CA TYR A 207 9.87 106.67 42.84
C TYR A 207 8.85 107.46 43.66
N ASP A 208 7.76 106.83 44.07
CA ASP A 208 6.73 107.43 44.92
C ASP A 208 7.30 107.81 46.29
N GLU A 209 8.11 106.95 46.92
CA GLU A 209 8.78 107.26 48.19
C GLU A 209 9.72 108.47 48.06
N TYR A 210 10.51 108.52 46.98
CA TYR A 210 11.42 109.64 46.72
C TYR A 210 10.67 110.95 46.47
N THR A 211 9.59 110.91 45.69
CA THR A 211 8.77 112.10 45.41
C THR A 211 8.04 112.62 46.66
N ILE A 212 7.58 111.73 47.55
CA ILE A 212 7.03 112.10 48.86
C ILE A 212 8.10 112.79 49.71
N LYS A 213 9.30 112.20 49.84
CA LYS A 213 10.41 112.79 50.59
C LYS A 213 10.79 114.18 50.07
N ARG A 214 10.81 114.37 48.74
CA ARG A 214 11.13 115.67 48.11
C ARG A 214 10.05 116.74 48.30
N ARG A 215 8.81 116.38 48.62
CA ARG A 215 7.72 117.33 48.95
C ARG A 215 7.71 117.75 50.42
N LEU A 216 8.40 117.01 51.29
CA LEU A 216 8.47 117.26 52.74
C LEU A 216 9.68 118.11 53.15
N TYR A 217 10.56 118.44 52.20
CA TYR A 217 11.62 119.44 52.31
C TYR A 217 11.33 120.59 51.36
#